data_AF-A0A804MBA6-F1
#
_entry.id   AF-A0A804MBA6-F1
#
_cell.length_a   1.000
_cell.length_b   1.000
_cell.length_c   1.000
_cell.angle_alpha   90.00
_cell.angle_beta   90.00
_cell.angle_gamma   90.00
#
_symmetry.space_group_name_H-M   'P 1'
#
loop_
_entity.id
_entity.type
_entity.pdbx_description
1 polymer ?
#
loop_
_entity_poly.entity_id
_entity_poly.type
_entity_poly.pdbx_seq_one_letter_code
_entity_poly.pdbx_strand_id
1 'polypeptide(L)'
;MIYAVLGLIITADNMMYSHGLMFLPVSTFSLICASQLAFNVFFSYVLNSQKLTGLIMNSVVLLTLAALLLGANHETHGPITGGVSGGKYLLGFLLTVGASGTYSLILSLMQLTFENVIKKQTFSAVLNMQIYTALVATFASLVGLFASGEWMDLREEMDRFQSGQFSYLMTLVWASVSWQLASVGVVGLVFEVSSLFSNVISTFALPIVPLFGVMAFHDRMNGVKIIAMLISIWGFLSYLYQNYLDDKKVRNA
;
A
#
# COMPACT_ATOMS: atom_id res chain seq x y z
N MET A 1 7.67 15.84 -17.52
CA MET A 1 7.67 14.41 -17.89
C MET A 1 7.66 13.49 -16.67
N ILE A 2 8.52 13.68 -15.66
CA ILE A 2 8.58 12.79 -14.48
C ILE A 2 7.23 12.67 -13.76
N TYR A 3 6.53 13.78 -13.51
CA TYR A 3 5.19 13.75 -12.88
C TYR A 3 4.13 13.01 -13.71
N ALA A 4 4.26 13.03 -15.04
CA ALA A 4 3.33 12.34 -15.92
C ALA A 4 3.55 10.82 -15.87
N VAL A 5 4.82 10.39 -15.92
CA VAL A 5 5.18 8.97 -15.79
C VAL A 5 4.78 8.44 -14.41
N LEU A 6 5.08 9.18 -13.33
CA LEU A 6 4.68 8.78 -11.98
C LEU A 6 3.16 8.73 -11.82
N GLY A 7 2.42 9.71 -12.36
CA GLY A 7 0.95 9.69 -12.34
C GLY A 7 0.37 8.47 -13.05
N LEU A 8 0.94 8.07 -14.20
CA LEU A 8 0.50 6.87 -14.92
C LEU A 8 0.81 5.58 -14.14
N ILE A 9 1.98 5.48 -13.51
CA ILE A 9 2.33 4.34 -12.66
C ILE A 9 1.39 4.27 -11.45
N ILE A 10 1.05 5.41 -10.84
CA ILE A 10 0.05 5.49 -9.75
C ILE A 10 -1.33 5.00 -10.22
N THR A 11 -1.78 5.38 -11.42
CA THR A 11 -3.05 4.86 -11.96
C THR A 11 -3.01 3.35 -12.12
N ALA A 12 -1.93 2.80 -12.69
CA ALA A 12 -1.76 1.36 -12.84
C ALA A 12 -1.75 0.64 -11.47
N ASP A 13 -1.04 1.19 -10.48
CA ASP A 13 -0.99 0.67 -9.11
C ASP A 13 -2.38 0.62 -8.45
N ASN A 14 -3.15 1.71 -8.55
CA ASN A 14 -4.52 1.76 -8.03
C ASN A 14 -5.44 0.75 -8.72
N MET A 15 -5.30 0.53 -10.03
CA MET A 15 -6.06 -0.50 -10.74
C MET A 15 -5.69 -1.90 -10.26
N MET A 16 -4.40 -2.19 -10.05
CA MET A 16 -3.94 -3.48 -9.52
C MET A 16 -4.48 -3.73 -8.11
N TYR A 17 -4.48 -2.72 -7.24
CA TYR A 17 -5.06 -2.82 -5.90
C TYR A 17 -6.57 -3.02 -5.92
N SER A 18 -7.30 -2.29 -6.78
CA SER A 18 -8.75 -2.43 -6.93
C SER A 18 -9.13 -3.85 -7.36
N HIS A 19 -8.47 -4.37 -8.40
CA HIS A 19 -8.68 -5.74 -8.84
C HIS A 19 -8.20 -6.78 -7.82
N GLY A 20 -7.12 -6.52 -7.08
CA GLY A 20 -6.67 -7.38 -5.98
C GLY A 20 -7.72 -7.52 -4.88
N LEU A 21 -8.28 -6.40 -4.43
CA LEU A 21 -9.31 -6.35 -3.40
C LEU A 21 -10.62 -7.02 -3.84
N MET A 22 -10.94 -7.00 -5.14
CA MET A 22 -12.11 -7.68 -5.70
C MET A 22 -12.05 -9.21 -5.52
N PHE A 23 -10.85 -9.80 -5.50
CA PHE A 23 -10.68 -11.27 -5.47
C PHE A 23 -10.16 -11.82 -4.14
N LEU A 24 -9.76 -10.96 -3.20
CA LEU A 24 -9.14 -11.36 -1.93
C LEU A 24 -9.94 -10.85 -0.72
N PRO A 25 -10.06 -11.64 0.36
CA PRO A 25 -10.53 -11.13 1.65
C PRO A 25 -9.64 -9.98 2.15
N VAL A 26 -10.24 -8.98 2.80
CA VAL A 26 -9.56 -7.77 3.29
C VAL A 26 -8.37 -8.10 4.19
N SER A 27 -8.52 -9.10 5.08
CA SER A 27 -7.43 -9.59 5.93
C SER A 27 -6.24 -10.14 5.14
N THR A 28 -6.50 -10.83 4.03
CA THR A 28 -5.46 -11.46 3.20
C THR A 28 -4.77 -10.43 2.33
N PHE A 29 -5.55 -9.55 1.71
CA PHE A 29 -5.07 -8.40 0.97
C PHE A 29 -4.14 -7.54 1.83
N SER A 30 -4.57 -7.14 3.04
CA SER A 30 -3.79 -6.31 3.94
C SER A 30 -2.45 -6.94 4.36
N LEU A 31 -2.45 -8.25 4.63
CA LEU A 31 -1.21 -8.97 4.95
C LEU A 31 -0.26 -9.09 3.75
N ILE A 32 -0.79 -9.26 2.52
CA ILE A 32 0.04 -9.22 1.31
C ILE A 32 0.61 -7.81 1.11
N CYS A 33 -0.18 -6.76 1.33
CA CYS A 33 0.29 -5.38 1.30
C CYS A 33 1.44 -5.10 2.28
N ALA A 34 1.56 -5.85 3.39
CA ALA A 34 2.70 -5.73 4.29
C ALA A 34 4.04 -6.10 3.62
N SER A 35 4.02 -6.92 2.56
CA SER A 35 5.20 -7.24 1.74
C SER A 35 5.77 -6.02 1.01
N GLN A 36 5.02 -4.92 0.89
CA GLN A 36 5.53 -3.65 0.35
C GLN A 36 6.80 -3.19 1.07
N LEU A 37 6.93 -3.43 2.37
CA LEU A 37 8.12 -3.05 3.13
C LEU A 37 9.37 -3.79 2.61
N ALA A 38 9.23 -5.06 2.21
CA ALA A 38 10.33 -5.83 1.65
C ALA A 38 10.77 -5.28 0.28
N PHE A 39 9.82 -4.95 -0.59
CA PHE A 39 10.10 -4.32 -1.88
C PHE A 39 10.68 -2.92 -1.73
N ASN A 40 10.19 -2.13 -0.77
CA ASN A 40 10.69 -0.79 -0.50
C ASN A 40 12.16 -0.84 -0.07
N VAL A 41 12.53 -1.75 0.85
CA VAL A 41 13.94 -1.96 1.22
C VAL A 41 14.78 -2.33 0.00
N PHE A 42 14.29 -3.25 -0.84
CA PHE A 42 15.00 -3.68 -2.04
C PHE A 42 15.22 -2.52 -3.03
N PHE A 43 14.16 -1.78 -3.37
CA PHE A 43 14.26 -0.65 -4.29
C PHE A 43 15.06 0.52 -3.70
N SER A 44 14.91 0.81 -2.42
CA SER A 44 15.72 1.84 -1.74
C SER A 44 17.21 1.46 -1.67
N TYR A 45 17.54 0.17 -1.57
CA TYR A 45 18.92 -0.29 -1.70
C TYR A 45 19.45 -0.13 -3.14
N VAL A 46 18.71 -0.64 -4.13
CA VAL A 46 19.15 -0.68 -5.53
C VAL A 46 19.17 0.71 -6.18
N LEU A 47 18.16 1.52 -5.92
CA LEU A 47 17.97 2.83 -6.55
C LEU A 47 18.59 3.95 -5.73
N ASN A 48 18.36 3.99 -4.41
CA ASN A 48 18.83 5.07 -3.54
C ASN A 48 20.17 4.78 -2.85
N SER A 49 20.80 3.62 -3.12
CA SER A 49 22.07 3.21 -2.50
C SER A 49 22.06 3.29 -0.96
N GLN A 50 20.91 3.05 -0.32
CA GLN A 50 20.83 3.04 1.14
C GLN A 50 21.65 1.90 1.75
N LYS A 51 22.23 2.09 2.94
CA LYS A 51 22.99 1.03 3.61
C LYS A 51 22.04 0.01 4.22
N LEU A 52 22.14 -1.25 3.79
CA LEU A 52 21.39 -2.36 4.39
C LEU A 52 22.02 -2.78 5.71
N THR A 53 21.26 -2.68 6.80
CA THR A 53 21.65 -3.24 8.10
C THR A 53 21.02 -4.62 8.32
N GLY A 54 21.65 -5.47 9.14
CA GLY A 54 21.23 -6.87 9.35
C GLY A 54 19.78 -7.04 9.82
N LEU A 55 19.23 -6.10 10.59
CA LEU A 55 17.83 -6.13 11.01
C LEU A 55 16.85 -5.81 9.87
N ILE A 56 17.23 -4.98 8.90
CA ILE A 56 16.42 -4.71 7.70
C ILE A 56 16.32 -5.99 6.86
N MET A 57 17.43 -6.72 6.71
CA MET A 57 17.45 -8.01 6.01
C MET A 57 16.58 -9.05 6.72
N ASN A 58 16.56 -9.06 8.06
CA ASN A 58 15.67 -9.92 8.84
C ASN A 58 14.19 -9.58 8.59
N SER A 59 13.83 -8.30 8.56
CA SER A 59 12.48 -7.83 8.23
C SER A 59 12.04 -8.27 6.83
N VAL A 60 12.92 -8.14 5.84
CA VAL A 60 12.65 -8.58 4.46
C VAL A 60 12.34 -10.08 4.45
N VAL A 61 13.21 -10.91 5.02
CA VAL A 61 13.03 -12.37 5.05
C VAL A 61 11.71 -12.76 5.70
N LEU A 62 11.36 -12.14 6.83
CA LEU A 62 10.11 -12.43 7.54
C LEU A 62 8.87 -12.01 6.74
N LEU A 63 8.88 -10.83 6.13
CA LEU A 63 7.75 -10.34 5.34
C LEU A 63 7.57 -11.14 4.04
N THR A 64 8.68 -11.57 3.42
CA THR A 64 8.64 -12.49 2.28
C THR A 64 8.10 -13.86 2.71
N LEU A 65 8.52 -14.40 3.85
CA LEU A 65 7.98 -15.64 4.39
C LEU A 65 6.49 -15.54 4.72
N ALA A 66 6.02 -14.42 5.27
CA ALA A 66 4.60 -14.17 5.53
C ALA A 66 3.78 -14.17 4.23
N ALA A 67 4.28 -13.50 3.18
CA ALA A 67 3.64 -13.49 1.87
C ALA A 67 3.65 -14.88 1.21
N LEU A 68 4.75 -15.61 1.30
CA LEU A 68 4.87 -16.99 0.79
C LEU A 68 3.94 -17.96 1.53
N LEU A 69 3.84 -17.85 2.86
CA LEU A 69 2.90 -18.63 3.67
C LEU A 69 1.46 -18.39 3.25
N LEU A 70 1.09 -17.13 2.97
CA LEU A 70 -0.26 -16.78 2.50
C LEU A 70 -0.53 -17.25 1.07
N GLY A 71 0.47 -17.19 0.18
CA GLY A 71 0.37 -17.70 -1.19
C GLY A 71 0.36 -19.22 -1.26
N ALA A 72 1.08 -19.90 -0.37
CA ALA A 72 1.13 -21.36 -0.29
C ALA A 72 -0.09 -21.98 0.42
N ASN A 73 -0.86 -21.18 1.17
CA ASN A 73 -2.08 -21.62 1.84
C ASN A 73 -3.28 -21.79 0.87
N HIS A 74 -3.00 -22.26 -0.35
CA HIS A 74 -3.97 -22.40 -1.45
C HIS A 74 -4.88 -23.62 -1.32
N GLU A 75 -4.70 -24.44 -0.28
CA GLU A 75 -5.56 -25.60 -0.06
C GLU A 75 -6.20 -25.58 1.33
N THR A 76 -7.48 -25.96 1.34
CA THR A 76 -8.30 -26.32 2.51
C THR A 76 -8.90 -25.15 3.30
N HIS A 77 -10.07 -24.65 2.85
CA HIS A 77 -11.36 -24.86 3.53
C HIS A 77 -12.41 -23.78 3.19
N GLY A 78 -13.35 -24.15 2.31
CA GLY A 78 -14.79 -23.87 2.46
C GLY A 78 -15.33 -22.47 2.13
N PRO A 79 -16.62 -22.38 1.76
CA PRO A 79 -17.11 -21.44 0.75
C PRO A 79 -17.75 -20.19 1.36
N ILE A 80 -17.15 -19.01 1.23
CA ILE A 80 -17.82 -17.73 1.50
C ILE A 80 -17.01 -16.68 0.72
N THR A 81 -17.35 -16.21 -0.48
CA THR A 81 -18.62 -15.89 -1.14
C THR A 81 -18.47 -16.13 -2.66
N GLY A 82 -19.41 -16.82 -3.29
CA GLY A 82 -19.60 -16.81 -4.75
C GLY A 82 -18.45 -17.29 -5.66
N GLY A 83 -18.24 -18.60 -5.79
CA GLY A 83 -17.77 -19.21 -7.05
C GLY A 83 -16.43 -18.72 -7.63
N VAL A 84 -15.48 -18.31 -6.80
CA VAL A 84 -14.16 -17.86 -7.25
C VAL A 84 -13.26 -19.10 -7.41
N SER A 85 -13.17 -19.62 -8.65
CA SER A 85 -12.21 -20.68 -9.03
C SER A 85 -10.80 -20.34 -8.53
N GLY A 86 -10.03 -21.32 -8.04
CA GLY A 86 -8.71 -21.12 -7.42
C GLY A 86 -7.72 -20.27 -8.24
N GLY A 87 -7.92 -20.18 -9.56
CA GLY A 87 -7.17 -19.28 -10.44
C GLY A 87 -7.44 -17.78 -10.22
N LYS A 88 -8.66 -17.39 -9.83
CA LYS A 88 -9.00 -15.98 -9.53
C LYS A 88 -8.41 -15.52 -8.19
N TYR A 89 -8.33 -16.40 -7.19
CA TYR A 89 -7.61 -16.10 -5.94
C TYR A 89 -6.10 -15.95 -6.19
N LEU A 90 -5.50 -16.82 -7.01
CA LEU A 90 -4.10 -16.67 -7.43
C LEU A 90 -3.87 -15.36 -8.19
N LEU A 91 -4.78 -15.00 -9.09
CA LEU A 91 -4.72 -13.74 -9.82
C LEU A 91 -4.78 -12.54 -8.87
N GLY A 92 -5.70 -12.54 -7.89
CA GLY A 92 -5.77 -11.52 -6.85
C GLY A 92 -4.47 -11.43 -6.04
N PHE A 93 -3.90 -12.57 -5.65
CA PHE A 93 -2.62 -12.61 -4.93
C PHE A 93 -1.50 -11.97 -5.75
N LEU A 94 -1.34 -12.38 -7.02
CA LEU A 94 -0.31 -11.83 -7.91
C LEU A 94 -0.51 -10.34 -8.19
N LEU A 95 -1.75 -9.89 -8.38
CA LEU A 95 -2.09 -8.47 -8.54
C LEU A 95 -1.71 -7.67 -7.30
N THR A 96 -1.98 -8.19 -6.10
CA THR A 96 -1.70 -7.49 -4.84
C THR A 96 -0.20 -7.45 -4.52
N VAL A 97 0.54 -8.53 -4.82
CA VAL A 97 2.01 -8.53 -4.73
C VAL A 97 2.61 -7.56 -5.75
N GLY A 98 2.10 -7.57 -6.98
CA GLY A 98 2.52 -6.64 -8.03
C GLY A 98 2.26 -5.18 -7.68
N ALA A 99 1.09 -4.88 -7.10
CA ALA A 99 0.75 -3.56 -6.58
C ALA A 99 1.69 -3.16 -5.43
N SER A 100 1.94 -4.05 -4.47
CA SER A 100 2.89 -3.80 -3.36
C SER A 100 4.30 -3.46 -3.87
N GLY A 101 4.76 -4.16 -4.91
CA GLY A 101 6.03 -3.87 -5.58
C GLY A 101 6.02 -2.55 -6.34
N THR A 102 4.94 -2.26 -7.06
CA THR A 102 4.79 -1.02 -7.85
C THR A 102 4.69 0.20 -6.94
N TYR A 103 3.92 0.13 -5.86
CA TYR A 103 3.87 1.15 -4.82
C TYR A 103 5.25 1.46 -4.23
N SER A 104 6.02 0.42 -3.91
CA SER A 104 7.38 0.57 -3.39
C SER A 104 8.33 1.21 -4.41
N LEU A 105 8.18 0.87 -5.70
CA LEU A 105 8.91 1.51 -6.79
C LEU A 105 8.54 2.98 -6.95
N ILE A 106 7.25 3.34 -6.86
CA ILE A 106 6.77 4.73 -6.88
C ILE A 106 7.46 5.52 -5.76
N LEU A 107 7.49 4.98 -4.53
CA LEU A 107 8.16 5.61 -3.40
C LEU A 107 9.65 5.84 -3.65
N SER A 108 10.38 4.82 -4.14
CA SER A 108 11.80 4.97 -4.44
C SER A 108 12.07 5.97 -5.58
N LEU A 109 11.24 6.00 -6.62
CA LEU A 109 11.35 6.98 -7.72
C LEU A 109 11.04 8.41 -7.26
N MET A 110 10.05 8.58 -6.38
CA MET A 110 9.74 9.86 -5.75
C MET A 110 10.96 10.35 -4.96
N GLN A 111 11.56 9.49 -4.14
CA GLN A 111 12.76 9.82 -3.38
C GLN A 111 13.94 10.19 -4.29
N LEU A 112 14.23 9.38 -5.32
CA LEU A 112 15.27 9.68 -6.31
C LEU A 112 15.06 11.05 -6.98
N THR A 113 13.82 11.39 -7.30
CA THR A 113 13.47 12.67 -7.93
C THR A 113 13.71 13.83 -6.95
N PHE A 114 13.41 13.66 -5.67
CA PHE A 114 13.70 14.66 -4.65
C PHE A 114 15.21 14.91 -4.51
N GLU A 115 15.99 13.84 -4.40
CA GLU A 115 17.43 13.92 -4.18
C GLU A 115 18.18 14.47 -5.42
N ASN A 116 17.85 13.98 -6.61
CA ASN A 116 18.62 14.31 -7.82
C ASN A 116 18.10 15.52 -8.60
N VAL A 117 16.79 15.74 -8.63
CA VAL A 117 16.16 16.74 -9.52
C VAL A 117 15.78 17.99 -8.75
N ILE A 118 15.04 17.84 -7.65
CA ILE A 118 14.46 18.99 -6.94
C ILE A 118 15.54 19.72 -6.13
N LYS A 119 16.51 18.99 -5.53
CA LYS A 119 17.65 19.51 -4.74
C LYS A 119 17.32 20.51 -3.61
N LYS A 120 16.03 20.84 -3.44
CA LYS A 120 15.45 21.66 -2.37
C LYS A 120 14.37 20.83 -1.69
N GLN A 121 14.67 20.34 -0.49
CA GLN A 121 13.69 19.67 0.35
C GLN A 121 12.78 20.73 1.01
N THR A 122 11.88 21.32 0.23
CA THR A 122 10.86 22.23 0.77
C THR A 122 9.51 21.53 0.75
N PHE A 123 8.70 21.77 1.79
CA PHE A 123 7.34 21.26 1.91
C PHE A 123 6.48 21.56 0.67
N SER A 124 6.64 22.76 0.11
CA SER A 124 5.97 23.16 -1.13
C SER A 124 6.37 22.30 -2.33
N ALA A 125 7.63 21.86 -2.44
CA ALA A 125 8.05 21.00 -3.54
C ALA A 125 7.44 19.59 -3.45
N VAL A 126 7.29 19.05 -2.23
CA VAL A 126 6.61 17.76 -2.01
C VAL A 126 5.12 17.85 -2.29
N LEU A 127 4.44 18.88 -1.80
CA LEU A 127 3.04 19.11 -2.14
C LEU A 127 2.83 19.31 -3.64
N ASN A 128 3.68 20.08 -4.31
CA ASN A 128 3.59 20.25 -5.76
C ASN A 128 3.72 18.90 -6.48
N MET A 129 4.72 18.09 -6.11
CA MET A 129 4.89 16.76 -6.69
C MET A 129 3.66 15.86 -6.47
N GLN A 130 3.09 15.86 -5.27
CA GLN A 130 1.87 15.11 -4.94
C GLN A 130 0.66 15.60 -5.75
N ILE A 131 0.45 16.92 -5.84
CA ILE A 131 -0.68 17.52 -6.58
C ILE A 131 -0.57 17.21 -8.08
N TYR A 132 0.59 17.42 -8.69
CA TYR A 132 0.76 17.19 -10.13
C TYR A 132 0.66 15.71 -10.51
N THR A 133 1.21 14.81 -9.69
CA THR A 133 1.09 13.36 -9.93
C THR A 133 -0.34 12.87 -9.71
N ALA A 134 -1.02 13.31 -8.66
CA ALA A 134 -2.42 12.98 -8.41
C ALA A 134 -3.36 13.52 -9.50
N LEU A 135 -3.09 14.73 -10.02
CA LEU A 135 -3.85 15.31 -11.12
C LEU A 135 -3.71 14.47 -12.40
N VAL A 136 -2.48 14.09 -12.77
CA VAL A 136 -2.26 13.19 -13.91
C VAL A 136 -2.96 11.85 -13.67
N ALA A 137 -2.81 11.27 -12.49
CA ALA A 137 -3.44 9.99 -12.16
C ALA A 137 -4.97 10.07 -12.28
N THR A 138 -5.57 11.20 -11.89
CA THR A 138 -7.02 11.44 -12.00
C THR A 138 -7.46 11.48 -13.46
N PHE A 139 -6.73 12.20 -14.32
CA PHE A 139 -7.03 12.21 -15.76
C PHE A 139 -6.86 10.83 -16.39
N ALA A 140 -5.80 10.10 -16.05
CA ALA A 140 -5.57 8.75 -16.55
C ALA A 140 -6.66 7.77 -16.07
N SER A 141 -7.09 7.87 -14.81
CA SER A 141 -8.20 7.07 -14.28
C SER A 141 -9.54 7.42 -14.93
N LEU A 142 -9.82 8.70 -15.20
CA LEU A 142 -11.00 9.11 -15.96
C LEU A 142 -10.99 8.52 -17.37
N VAL A 143 -9.86 8.63 -18.08
CA VAL A 143 -9.70 8.02 -19.40
C VAL A 143 -9.90 6.51 -19.32
N GLY A 144 -9.33 5.85 -18.29
CA GLY A 144 -9.51 4.43 -18.03
C GLY A 144 -10.99 4.05 -17.85
N LEU A 145 -11.73 4.81 -17.03
CA LEU A 145 -13.16 4.61 -16.76
C LEU A 145 -14.02 4.76 -18.02
N PHE A 146 -13.73 5.77 -18.85
CA PHE A 146 -14.45 5.97 -20.11
C PHE A 146 -14.09 4.91 -21.14
N ALA A 147 -12.83 4.50 -21.20
CA ALA A 147 -12.35 3.47 -22.12
C ALA A 147 -12.81 2.05 -21.74
N SER A 148 -12.96 1.75 -20.45
CA SER A 148 -13.47 0.46 -19.96
C SER A 148 -14.97 0.30 -20.17
N GLY A 149 -15.71 1.40 -20.36
CA GLY A 149 -17.16 1.40 -20.50
C GLY A 149 -17.91 1.32 -19.18
N GLU A 150 -17.20 1.19 -18.04
CA GLU A 150 -17.77 1.08 -16.69
C GLU A 150 -18.56 2.33 -16.26
N TRP A 151 -18.34 3.46 -16.93
CA TRP A 151 -19.16 4.67 -16.76
C TRP A 151 -20.66 4.44 -17.04
N MET A 152 -21.02 3.44 -17.85
CA MET A 152 -22.42 3.09 -18.12
C MET A 152 -23.04 2.30 -16.96
N ASP A 153 -22.24 1.47 -16.29
CA ASP A 153 -22.68 0.58 -15.21
C ASP A 153 -22.71 1.30 -13.84
N LEU A 154 -22.01 2.43 -13.71
CA LEU A 154 -21.93 3.25 -12.50
C LEU A 154 -23.30 3.63 -11.91
N ARG A 155 -24.29 3.91 -12.77
CA ARG A 155 -25.64 4.23 -12.31
C ARG A 155 -26.33 3.02 -11.69
N GLU A 156 -26.17 1.86 -12.32
CA GLU A 156 -26.72 0.60 -11.84
C GLU A 156 -26.01 0.14 -10.54
N GLU A 157 -24.70 0.34 -10.44
CA GLU A 157 -23.93 0.08 -9.22
C GLU A 157 -24.42 0.94 -8.05
N MET A 158 -24.61 2.24 -8.29
CA MET A 158 -25.10 3.18 -7.29
C MET A 158 -26.53 2.85 -6.84
N ASP A 159 -27.38 2.35 -7.74
CA ASP A 159 -28.74 1.89 -7.44
C ASP A 159 -28.76 0.58 -6.64
N ARG A 160 -27.80 -0.32 -6.90
CA ARG A 160 -27.64 -1.60 -6.19
C ARG A 160 -26.92 -1.46 -4.84
N PHE A 161 -26.38 -0.28 -4.52
CA PHE A 161 -25.70 -0.05 -3.24
C PHE A 161 -26.70 -0.14 -2.07
N GLN A 162 -26.50 -1.10 -1.17
CA GLN A 162 -27.47 -1.47 -0.13
C GLN A 162 -27.93 -0.29 0.76
N SER A 163 -27.06 0.70 0.97
CA SER A 163 -27.35 1.88 1.81
C SER A 163 -27.83 3.10 1.02
N GLY A 164 -28.13 2.94 -0.28
CA GLY A 164 -28.65 3.97 -1.17
C GLY A 164 -27.59 4.87 -1.82
N GLN A 165 -28.00 5.60 -2.85
CA GLN A 165 -27.12 6.44 -3.69
C GLN A 165 -26.36 7.51 -2.89
N PHE A 166 -27.00 8.14 -1.90
CA PHE A 166 -26.36 9.17 -1.08
C PHE A 166 -25.23 8.59 -0.23
N SER A 167 -25.41 7.39 0.34
CA SER A 167 -24.37 6.70 1.10
C SER A 167 -23.21 6.27 0.22
N TYR A 168 -23.48 5.84 -1.02
CA TYR A 168 -22.43 5.53 -2.00
C TYR A 168 -21.54 6.76 -2.26
N LEU A 169 -22.15 7.89 -2.61
CA LEU A 169 -21.43 9.15 -2.83
C LEU A 169 -20.65 9.61 -1.60
N MET A 170 -21.28 9.56 -0.42
CA MET A 170 -20.61 9.92 0.82
C MET A 170 -19.43 9.00 1.15
N THR A 171 -19.53 7.70 0.85
CA THR A 171 -18.44 6.74 1.05
C THR A 171 -17.24 7.10 0.17
N LEU A 172 -17.47 7.38 -1.12
CA LEU A 172 -16.41 7.78 -2.05
C LEU A 172 -15.76 9.12 -1.66
N VAL A 173 -16.57 10.10 -1.26
CA VAL A 173 -16.07 11.42 -0.85
C VAL A 173 -15.23 11.30 0.42
N TRP A 174 -15.74 10.64 1.46
CA TRP A 174 -14.99 10.48 2.71
C TRP A 174 -13.73 9.62 2.53
N ALA A 175 -13.78 8.57 1.72
CA ALA A 175 -12.58 7.79 1.37
C ALA A 175 -11.52 8.68 0.69
N SER A 176 -11.92 9.51 -0.27
CA SER A 176 -11.03 10.42 -0.99
C SER A 176 -10.41 11.47 -0.05
N VAL A 177 -11.22 12.06 0.84
CA VAL A 177 -10.77 13.05 1.82
C VAL A 177 -9.79 12.41 2.82
N SER A 178 -10.12 11.24 3.36
CA SER A 178 -9.26 10.50 4.28
C SER A 178 -7.92 10.14 3.63
N TRP A 179 -7.93 9.71 2.36
CA TRP A 179 -6.71 9.39 1.63
C TRP A 179 -5.82 10.62 1.42
N GLN A 180 -6.41 11.77 1.08
CA GLN A 180 -5.66 13.01 0.91
C GLN A 180 -5.12 13.53 2.24
N LEU A 181 -5.91 13.48 3.31
CA LEU A 181 -5.45 13.88 4.64
C LEU A 181 -4.30 13.00 5.13
N ALA A 182 -4.36 11.68 4.88
CA ALA A 182 -3.27 10.77 5.18
C ALA A 182 -2.01 11.11 4.38
N SER A 183 -2.14 11.38 3.07
CA SER A 183 -1.01 11.76 2.22
C SER A 183 -0.33 13.05 2.68
N VAL A 184 -1.11 14.12 2.90
CA VAL A 184 -0.59 15.40 3.40
C VAL A 184 -0.02 15.25 4.81
N GLY A 185 -0.67 14.46 5.67
CA GLY A 185 -0.21 14.19 7.04
C GLY A 185 1.15 13.49 7.06
N VAL A 186 1.35 12.46 6.24
CA VAL A 186 2.65 11.77 6.11
C VAL A 186 3.74 12.75 5.66
N VAL A 187 3.45 13.60 4.67
CA VAL A 187 4.39 14.63 4.21
C VAL A 187 4.68 15.65 5.32
N GLY A 188 3.64 16.16 6.00
CA GLY A 188 3.78 17.10 7.12
C GLY A 188 4.66 16.55 8.24
N LEU A 189 4.44 15.29 8.65
CA LEU A 189 5.24 14.62 9.68
C LEU A 189 6.71 14.47 9.30
N VAL A 190 7.01 14.20 8.02
CA VAL A 190 8.40 14.12 7.52
C VAL A 190 9.12 15.46 7.67
N PHE A 191 8.43 16.58 7.42
CA PHE A 191 9.01 17.92 7.47
C PHE A 191 9.07 18.53 8.86
N GLU A 192 8.04 18.32 9.69
CA GLU A 192 7.90 19.00 10.99
C GLU A 192 8.66 18.29 12.11
N VAL A 193 8.67 16.94 12.11
CA VAL A 193 9.24 16.16 13.20
C VAL A 193 10.49 15.43 12.75
N SER A 194 10.34 14.50 11.81
CA SER A 194 11.42 13.70 11.22
C SER A 194 10.81 12.62 10.31
N SER A 195 11.55 12.19 9.30
CA SER A 195 11.22 11.01 8.48
C SER A 195 11.01 9.75 9.33
N LEU A 196 11.65 9.65 10.50
CA LEU A 196 11.50 8.52 11.41
C LEU A 196 10.17 8.50 12.12
N PHE A 197 9.67 9.65 12.57
CA PHE A 197 8.39 9.73 13.25
C PHE A 197 7.25 9.44 12.26
N SER A 198 7.35 9.97 11.04
CA SER A 198 6.44 9.66 9.95
C SER A 198 6.46 8.17 9.57
N ASN A 199 7.67 7.57 9.49
CA ASN A 199 7.81 6.14 9.29
C ASN A 199 7.16 5.37 10.44
N VAL A 200 7.46 5.66 11.72
CA VAL A 200 6.86 4.98 12.87
C VAL A 200 5.33 5.03 12.82
N ILE A 201 4.73 6.19 12.57
CA ILE A 201 3.27 6.34 12.48
C ILE A 201 2.68 5.54 11.31
N SER A 202 3.24 5.67 10.11
CA SER A 202 2.78 4.94 8.91
C SER A 202 2.94 3.44 9.09
N THR A 203 4.00 3.05 9.78
CA THR A 203 4.36 1.68 10.10
C THR A 203 3.28 1.18 11.10
N PHE A 204 2.95 1.91 12.18
CA PHE A 204 1.92 1.48 13.15
C PHE A 204 0.55 1.17 12.54
N ALA A 205 0.18 1.83 11.44
CA ALA A 205 -1.06 1.54 10.72
C ALA A 205 -1.08 0.13 10.11
N LEU A 206 0.08 -0.39 9.66
CA LEU A 206 0.17 -1.66 8.92
C LEU A 206 -0.29 -2.91 9.69
N PRO A 207 0.08 -3.15 10.97
CA PRO A 207 -0.42 -4.28 11.73
C PRO A 207 -1.85 -4.06 12.27
N ILE A 208 -2.32 -2.82 12.33
CA ILE A 208 -3.66 -2.47 12.79
C ILE A 208 -4.71 -2.80 11.70
N VAL A 209 -4.40 -2.58 10.43
CA VAL A 209 -5.35 -2.82 9.32
C VAL A 209 -5.82 -4.29 9.23
N PRO A 210 -4.96 -5.32 9.34
CA PRO A 210 -5.41 -6.72 9.39
C PRO A 210 -6.33 -7.02 10.58
N LEU A 211 -6.06 -6.43 11.76
CA LEU A 211 -6.88 -6.61 12.95
C LEU A 211 -8.29 -6.01 12.76
N PHE A 212 -8.36 -4.81 12.19
CA PHE A 212 -9.65 -4.20 11.81
C PHE A 212 -10.35 -4.98 10.71
N GLY A 213 -9.61 -5.53 9.74
CA GLY A 213 -10.15 -6.42 8.71
C GLY A 213 -10.89 -7.60 9.32
N VAL A 214 -10.31 -8.20 10.37
CA VAL A 214 -10.91 -9.33 11.08
C VAL A 214 -12.10 -8.90 11.94
N MET A 215 -11.99 -7.80 12.70
CA MET A 215 -13.06 -7.35 13.60
C MET A 215 -14.27 -6.77 12.86
N ALA A 216 -14.05 -5.98 11.81
CA ALA A 216 -15.12 -5.30 11.08
C ALA A 216 -15.78 -6.22 10.04
N PHE A 217 -14.99 -6.97 9.26
CA PHE A 217 -15.52 -7.83 8.20
C PHE A 217 -15.78 -9.27 8.67
N HIS A 218 -15.50 -9.60 9.93
CA HIS A 218 -15.67 -10.94 10.49
C HIS A 218 -14.96 -12.02 9.65
N ASP A 219 -13.81 -11.65 9.07
CA ASP A 219 -13.01 -12.52 8.21
C ASP A 219 -12.55 -13.77 8.96
N ARG A 220 -12.72 -14.96 8.35
CA ARG A 220 -12.21 -16.21 8.95
C ARG A 220 -10.69 -16.18 9.05
N MET A 221 -10.20 -16.23 10.28
CA MET A 221 -8.78 -16.23 10.63
C MET A 221 -8.30 -17.67 10.80
N ASN A 222 -7.70 -18.24 9.75
CA ASN A 222 -7.14 -19.59 9.78
C ASN A 222 -5.74 -19.56 10.44
N GLY A 223 -5.25 -20.69 10.94
CA GLY A 223 -3.97 -20.77 11.67
C GLY A 223 -2.78 -20.16 10.89
N VAL A 224 -2.75 -20.36 9.58
CA VAL A 224 -1.70 -19.77 8.70
C VAL A 224 -1.80 -18.24 8.61
N LYS A 225 -3.02 -17.67 8.58
CA LYS A 225 -3.19 -16.20 8.60
C LYS A 225 -2.70 -15.60 9.92
N ILE A 226 -2.96 -16.29 11.03
CA ILE A 226 -2.48 -15.87 12.36
C ILE A 226 -0.96 -15.88 12.40
N ILE A 227 -0.34 -16.95 11.90
CA ILE A 227 1.12 -17.07 11.83
C ILE A 227 1.71 -15.98 10.91
N ALA A 228 1.13 -15.76 9.73
CA ALA A 228 1.56 -14.72 8.81
C ALA A 228 1.43 -13.31 9.42
N MET A 229 0.36 -13.04 10.16
CA MET A 229 0.16 -11.79 10.89
C MET A 229 1.24 -11.59 11.97
N LEU A 230 1.54 -12.62 12.78
CA LEU A 230 2.58 -12.55 13.80
C LEU A 230 3.97 -12.35 13.20
N ILE A 231 4.30 -13.06 12.11
CA ILE A 231 5.55 -12.88 11.37
C ILE A 231 5.64 -11.47 10.78
N SER A 232 4.54 -10.95 10.24
CA SER A 232 4.48 -9.59 9.72
C SER A 232 4.72 -8.55 10.82
N ILE A 233 4.12 -8.72 12.00
CA ILE A 233 4.34 -7.86 13.18
C ILE A 233 5.80 -7.93 13.63
N TRP A 234 6.42 -9.12 13.62
CA TRP A 234 7.82 -9.26 14.01
C TRP A 234 8.77 -8.59 13.01
N GLY A 235 8.59 -8.86 11.71
CA GLY A 235 9.39 -8.25 10.65
C GLY A 235 9.28 -6.72 10.69
N PHE A 236 8.08 -6.23 10.94
CA PHE A 236 7.80 -4.83 11.18
C PHE A 236 8.54 -4.23 12.39
N LEU A 237 8.46 -4.87 13.57
CA LEU A 237 9.12 -4.40 14.79
C LEU A 237 10.64 -4.37 14.62
N SER A 238 11.19 -5.34 13.88
CA SER A 238 12.63 -5.40 13.55
C SER A 238 13.06 -4.21 12.69
N TYR A 239 12.22 -3.80 11.72
CA TYR A 239 12.48 -2.64 10.86
C TYR A 239 12.44 -1.34 11.65
N LEU A 240 11.45 -1.19 12.53
CA LEU A 240 11.27 0.00 13.38
C LEU A 240 12.44 0.15 14.36
N TYR A 241 12.86 -0.93 15.00
CA TYR A 241 13.99 -0.92 15.92
C TYR A 241 15.30 -0.53 15.24
N GLN A 242 15.51 -1.00 14.01
CA GLN A 242 16.70 -0.65 13.23
C GLN A 242 16.73 0.84 12.85
N ASN A 243 15.60 1.37 12.37
CA ASN A 243 15.47 2.80 12.09
C ASN A 243 15.76 3.66 13.33
N TYR A 244 15.29 3.22 14.51
CA TYR A 244 15.60 3.89 15.77
C TYR A 244 17.10 3.86 16.12
N LEU A 245 17.80 2.73 15.87
CA LEU A 245 19.24 2.61 16.12
C LEU A 245 20.08 3.47 15.17
N ASP A 246 19.72 3.54 13.89
CA ASP A 246 20.46 4.33 12.91
C ASP A 246 20.31 5.84 13.19
N ASP A 247 19.13 6.29 13.63
CA ASP A 247 18.92 7.67 14.07
C ASP A 247 19.74 8.03 15.33
N LYS A 248 19.75 7.13 16.31
CA LYS A 248 20.52 7.33 17.54
C LYS A 248 22.02 7.45 17.25
N LYS A 249 22.52 6.75 16.22
CA LYS A 249 23.90 6.91 15.76
C LYS A 249 24.14 8.26 15.10
N VAL A 250 23.23 8.74 14.26
CA VAL A 250 23.33 10.06 13.61
C VAL A 250 23.29 11.19 14.66
N ARG A 251 22.44 11.08 15.68
CA ARG A 251 22.30 12.09 16.73
C ARG A 251 23.45 12.13 17.75
N ASN A 252 24.24 11.06 17.81
CA ASN A 252 25.39 10.94 18.71
C ASN A 252 26.74 11.18 17.99
N ALA A 253 26.73 11.45 16.68
CA ALA A 253 27.88 11.79 15.87
C ALA A 253 27.99 13.31 15.67
#